data_AF-A0A2H9YS44-F1
#
_entry.id   AF-A0A2H9YS44-F1
#
_cell.length_a   1.000
_cell.length_b   1.000
_cell.length_c   1.000
_cell.angle_alpha   90.00
_cell.angle_beta   90.00
_cell.angle_gamma   90.00
#
_symmetry.space_group_name_H-M   'P 1'
#
loop_
_entity.id
_entity.type
_entity.pdbx_description
1 polymer ?
#
loop_
_entity_poly.entity_id
_entity_poly.type
_entity_poly.pdbx_seq_one_letter_code
_entity_poly.pdbx_strand_id
1 'polypeptide(L)'
;MNEILEQRITSIQMGKNITHAQMEAKRGLRDQLERDLEEFFTRGGEVKKLDRGFTHFKNGILPAGAANAVRSEQDRIDREKAIEAKNEEIRKHKAALKEQRRLASKQKVEAQMKEQAEVLGRFVSKYPTKEDFKRLSEIVGYQTRHLRDAARGHTKLAVDRWELVKKAVKTFKSVGAV
;
A
#
# COMPACT_ATOMS: atom_id res chain seq x y z
N MET A 1 28.28 -28.19 -31.70
CA MET A 1 27.54 -26.92 -31.75
C MET A 1 28.03 -26.09 -30.56
N ASN A 2 28.50 -24.87 -30.77
CA ASN A 2 29.42 -24.21 -29.84
C ASN A 2 28.62 -23.37 -28.82
N GLU A 3 28.53 -23.80 -27.57
CA GLU A 3 27.75 -23.16 -26.49
C GLU A 3 28.07 -21.66 -26.32
N ILE A 4 29.32 -21.27 -26.60
CA ILE A 4 29.78 -19.88 -26.56
C ILE A 4 29.10 -19.01 -27.63
N LEU A 5 28.83 -19.57 -28.82
CA LEU A 5 28.12 -18.88 -29.88
C LEU A 5 26.64 -18.69 -29.53
N GLU A 6 26.02 -19.69 -28.91
CA GLU A 6 24.61 -19.62 -28.47
C GLU A 6 24.42 -18.61 -27.33
N GLN A 7 25.35 -18.55 -26.37
CA GLN A 7 25.35 -17.53 -25.31
C GLN A 7 25.50 -16.11 -25.86
N ARG A 8 26.36 -15.91 -26.87
CA ARG A 8 26.53 -14.61 -27.54
C ARG A 8 25.27 -14.19 -28.30
N ILE A 9 24.66 -15.11 -29.05
CA ILE A 9 23.41 -14.85 -29.79
C ILE A 9 22.28 -14.47 -28.82
N THR A 10 22.14 -15.22 -27.72
CA THR A 10 21.12 -14.96 -26.70
C THR A 10 21.31 -13.60 -26.04
N SER A 11 22.56 -13.23 -25.70
CA SER A 11 22.86 -11.95 -25.07
C SER A 11 22.56 -10.76 -25.99
N ILE A 12 22.86 -10.87 -27.29
CA ILE A 12 22.54 -9.84 -28.29
C ILE A 12 21.01 -9.70 -28.44
N GLN A 13 20.29 -10.83 -28.46
CA GLN A 13 18.83 -10.82 -28.57
C GLN A 13 18.18 -10.19 -27.34
N MET A 14 18.67 -10.48 -26.14
CA MET A 14 18.22 -9.84 -24.90
C MET A 14 18.44 -8.33 -24.93
N GLY A 15 19.61 -7.86 -25.39
CA GLY A 15 19.89 -6.43 -25.54
C GLY A 15 18.94 -5.71 -26.51
N LYS A 16 18.62 -6.35 -27.65
CA LYS A 16 17.63 -5.84 -28.60
C LYS A 16 16.23 -5.74 -27.99
N ASN A 17 15.81 -6.77 -27.25
CA ASN A 17 14.50 -6.81 -26.59
C ASN A 17 14.36 -5.72 -25.51
N ILE A 18 15.41 -5.48 -24.72
CA ILE A 18 15.43 -4.40 -23.72
C ILE A 18 15.30 -3.03 -24.40
N THR A 19 16.05 -2.82 -25.48
CA THR A 19 16.00 -1.56 -26.25
C THR A 19 14.61 -1.32 -26.84
N HIS A 20 13.99 -2.37 -27.38
CA HIS A 20 12.63 -2.31 -27.91
C HIS A 20 11.59 -1.96 -26.85
N ALA A 21 11.63 -2.66 -25.71
CA ALA A 21 10.72 -2.40 -24.59
C ALA A 21 10.87 -0.97 -24.05
N GLN A 22 12.10 -0.44 -23.98
CA GLN A 22 12.33 0.95 -23.61
C GLN A 22 11.80 1.95 -24.65
N MET A 23 11.90 1.63 -25.94
CA MET A 23 11.32 2.49 -27.00
C MET A 23 9.78 2.48 -26.96
N GLU A 24 9.17 1.32 -26.73
CA GLU A 24 7.71 1.20 -26.58
C GLU A 24 7.21 1.93 -25.33
N ALA A 25 7.88 1.78 -24.20
CA ALA A 25 7.55 2.53 -22.98
C ALA A 25 7.65 4.06 -23.20
N LYS A 26 8.66 4.51 -23.95
CA LYS A 26 8.79 5.93 -24.33
C LYS A 26 7.70 6.39 -25.29
N ARG A 27 7.24 5.54 -26.20
CA ARG A 27 6.09 5.82 -27.08
C ARG A 27 4.81 5.95 -26.27
N GLY A 28 4.51 5.00 -25.40
CA GLY A 28 3.33 5.06 -24.52
C GLY A 28 3.30 6.30 -23.63
N LEU A 29 4.45 6.74 -23.12
CA LEU A 29 4.57 8.00 -22.37
C LEU A 29 4.26 9.24 -23.22
N ARG A 30 4.66 9.27 -24.49
CA ARG A 30 4.33 10.37 -25.41
C ARG A 30 2.83 10.41 -25.68
N ASP A 31 2.25 9.27 -26.01
CA ASP A 31 0.81 9.16 -26.30
C ASP A 31 -0.04 9.50 -25.06
N GLN A 32 0.48 9.24 -23.86
CA GLN A 32 -0.16 9.66 -22.62
C GLN A 32 -0.06 11.17 -22.40
N LEU A 33 1.11 11.76 -22.61
CA LEU A 33 1.30 13.21 -22.51
C LEU A 33 0.48 13.99 -23.54
N GLU A 34 0.37 13.48 -24.77
CA GLU A 34 -0.48 14.10 -25.80
C GLU A 34 -1.95 14.10 -25.38
N ARG A 35 -2.46 12.97 -24.85
CA ARG A 35 -3.82 12.89 -24.31
C ARG A 35 -4.05 13.80 -23.10
N ASP A 36 -3.10 13.85 -22.17
CA ASP A 36 -3.19 14.70 -20.99
C ASP A 36 -3.17 16.19 -21.38
N LEU A 37 -2.41 16.56 -22.40
CA LEU A 37 -2.41 17.93 -22.96
C LEU A 37 -3.73 18.26 -23.65
N GLU A 38 -4.29 17.35 -24.47
CA GLU A 38 -5.61 17.52 -25.08
C GLU A 38 -6.71 17.67 -24.02
N GLU A 39 -6.69 16.85 -22.97
CA GLU A 39 -7.63 16.94 -21.84
C GLU A 39 -7.47 18.26 -21.06
N PHE A 40 -6.23 18.74 -20.90
CA PHE A 40 -5.94 20.02 -20.27
C PHE A 40 -6.49 21.20 -21.09
N PHE A 41 -6.28 21.21 -22.41
CA PHE A 41 -6.78 22.27 -23.29
C PHE A 41 -8.31 22.25 -23.42
N THR A 42 -8.93 21.08 -23.53
CA THR A 42 -10.40 20.95 -23.62
C THR A 42 -11.12 21.39 -22.33
N ARG A 43 -10.45 21.32 -21.17
CA ARG A 43 -10.95 21.83 -19.89
C ARG A 43 -10.71 23.33 -19.67
N GLY A 44 -10.22 24.06 -20.68
CA GLY A 44 -9.94 25.49 -20.58
C GLY A 44 -8.62 25.81 -19.87
N GLY A 45 -7.67 24.86 -19.85
CA GLY A 45 -6.34 25.08 -19.33
C GLY A 45 -5.56 26.07 -20.19
N GLU A 46 -5.22 27.23 -19.61
CA GLU A 46 -4.36 28.22 -20.26
C GLU A 46 -2.88 27.88 -20.02
N VAL A 47 -2.10 27.79 -21.10
CA VAL A 47 -0.65 27.66 -21.01
C VAL A 47 -0.08 29.02 -20.58
N LYS A 48 0.18 29.17 -19.28
CA LYS A 48 0.90 30.33 -18.76
C LYS A 48 2.36 30.27 -19.18
N LYS A 49 2.75 31.14 -20.11
CA LYS A 49 4.15 31.34 -20.45
C LYS A 49 4.84 32.04 -19.29
N LEU A 50 5.77 31.35 -18.63
CA LEU A 50 6.61 31.95 -17.61
C LEU A 50 7.54 32.98 -18.26
N ASP A 51 7.76 34.11 -17.59
CA ASP A 51 8.67 35.14 -18.05
C ASP A 51 10.11 34.62 -18.17
N ARG A 52 10.85 35.20 -19.12
CA ARG A 52 12.29 34.90 -19.29
C ARG A 52 13.03 35.22 -17.98
N GLY A 53 13.60 34.20 -17.34
CA GLY A 53 14.34 34.32 -16.08
C GLY A 53 13.69 33.67 -14.86
N PHE A 54 12.56 32.96 -15.01
CA PHE A 54 11.96 32.20 -13.89
C PHE A 54 12.86 31.07 -13.38
N THR A 55 13.62 30.44 -14.27
CA THR A 55 14.75 29.60 -13.89
C THR A 55 15.88 30.55 -13.50
N HIS A 56 16.57 30.35 -12.37
CA HIS A 56 17.62 31.24 -11.84
C HIS A 56 18.85 31.46 -12.77
N PHE A 57 18.71 31.17 -14.07
CA PHE A 57 19.69 31.33 -15.11
C PHE A 57 19.39 32.56 -15.97
N LYS A 58 20.42 33.36 -16.22
CA LYS A 58 20.37 34.75 -16.74
C LYS A 58 19.59 34.98 -18.05
N ASN A 59 19.14 33.93 -18.76
CA ASN A 59 18.31 34.07 -19.98
C ASN A 59 17.34 32.89 -20.19
N GLY A 60 17.05 32.10 -19.14
CA GLY A 60 16.36 30.81 -19.29
C GLY A 60 17.19 29.72 -20.01
N ILE A 61 18.42 30.05 -20.39
CA ILE A 61 19.39 29.13 -21.00
C ILE A 61 20.13 28.42 -19.86
N LEU A 62 19.96 27.10 -19.76
CA LEU A 62 20.77 26.25 -18.90
C LEU A 62 22.24 26.39 -19.31
N PRO A 63 23.18 26.74 -18.41
CA PRO A 63 24.60 26.78 -18.74
C PRO A 63 25.02 25.40 -19.25
N ALA A 64 25.87 25.34 -20.30
CA ALA A 64 26.33 24.09 -20.90
C ALA A 64 27.00 23.11 -19.90
N GLY A 65 27.43 23.60 -18.74
CA GLY A 65 27.94 22.80 -17.62
C GLY A 65 26.91 22.33 -16.58
N ALA A 66 25.66 22.78 -16.65
CA ALA A 66 24.56 22.36 -15.77
C ALA A 66 23.79 21.15 -16.31
N ALA A 67 23.98 20.81 -17.58
CA ALA A 67 23.70 19.47 -18.04
C ALA A 67 24.79 18.56 -17.45
N ASN A 68 24.42 17.66 -16.53
CA ASN A 68 25.25 16.55 -16.09
C ASN A 68 25.48 15.59 -17.27
N ALA A 69 26.16 16.06 -18.31
CA ALA A 69 26.66 15.25 -19.39
C ALA A 69 27.72 14.34 -18.76
N VAL A 70 27.49 13.03 -18.83
CA VAL A 70 28.46 12.00 -18.47
C VAL A 70 29.73 12.31 -19.26
N ARG A 71 30.78 12.81 -18.59
CA ARG A 71 32.00 13.30 -19.25
C ARG A 71 32.96 12.14 -19.58
N SER A 72 32.81 11.01 -18.90
CA SER A 72 33.60 9.81 -19.11
C SER A 72 32.80 8.54 -18.81
N GLU A 73 33.25 7.41 -19.35
CA GLU A 73 32.69 6.09 -19.04
C GLU A 73 32.77 5.77 -17.53
N GLN A 74 33.80 6.27 -16.85
CA GLN A 74 33.98 6.13 -15.41
C GLN A 74 32.90 6.91 -14.62
N ASP A 75 32.59 8.14 -15.04
CA ASP A 75 31.49 8.93 -14.43
C ASP A 75 30.13 8.23 -14.58
N ARG A 76 29.93 7.47 -15.67
CA ARG A 76 28.72 6.66 -15.87
C ARG A 76 28.63 5.56 -14.83
N ILE A 77 29.72 4.79 -14.67
CA ILE A 77 29.80 3.68 -13.73
C ILE A 77 29.59 4.16 -12.29
N ASP A 78 30.22 5.27 -11.90
CA ASP A 78 30.11 5.80 -10.55
C ASP A 78 28.70 6.35 -10.27
N ARG A 79 28.06 6.95 -11.27
CA ARG A 79 26.66 7.38 -11.18
C ARG A 79 25.70 6.18 -11.09
N GLU A 80 25.92 5.13 -11.85
CA GLU A 80 25.12 3.89 -11.79
C GLU A 80 25.26 3.21 -10.42
N LYS A 81 26.48 3.11 -9.88
CA LYS A 81 26.72 2.61 -8.52
C LYS A 81 26.00 3.45 -7.47
N ALA A 82 26.05 4.78 -7.58
CA ALA A 82 25.34 5.67 -6.67
C ALA A 82 23.81 5.54 -6.77
N ILE A 83 23.29 5.30 -7.97
CA ILE A 83 21.85 5.03 -8.18
C ILE A 83 21.48 3.69 -7.57
N GLU A 84 22.26 2.64 -7.77
CA GLU A 84 21.94 1.32 -7.22
C GLU A 84 22.00 1.32 -5.69
N ALA A 85 22.99 1.99 -5.09
CA ALA A 85 23.05 2.17 -3.64
C ALA A 85 21.79 2.86 -3.09
N LYS A 86 21.35 3.96 -3.72
CA LYS A 86 20.09 4.64 -3.34
C LYS A 86 18.86 3.75 -3.55
N ASN A 87 18.83 2.97 -4.63
CA ASN A 87 17.74 2.02 -4.89
C ASN A 87 17.66 0.95 -3.81
N GLU A 88 18.80 0.40 -3.36
CA GLU A 88 18.85 -0.55 -2.25
C GLU A 88 18.32 0.05 -0.95
N GLU A 89 18.72 1.27 -0.61
CA GLU A 89 18.20 1.98 0.56
C GLU A 89 16.68 2.14 0.49
N ILE A 90 16.15 2.54 -0.68
CA ILE A 90 14.71 2.67 -0.91
C ILE A 90 14.01 1.31 -0.76
N ARG A 91 14.59 0.22 -1.29
CA ARG A 91 14.03 -1.13 -1.13
C ARG A 91 13.99 -1.55 0.35
N LYS A 92 15.08 -1.33 1.09
CA LYS A 92 15.17 -1.63 2.53
C LYS A 92 14.16 -0.81 3.33
N HIS A 93 14.05 0.49 3.07
CA HIS A 93 13.07 1.35 3.73
C HIS A 93 11.62 0.92 3.45
N LYS A 94 11.29 0.62 2.19
CA LYS A 94 9.96 0.10 1.82
C LYS A 94 9.65 -1.25 2.49
N ALA A 95 10.63 -2.14 2.58
CA ALA A 95 10.49 -3.41 3.27
C ALA A 95 10.24 -3.22 4.77
N ALA A 96 11.01 -2.35 5.42
CA ALA A 96 10.84 -2.01 6.83
C ALA A 96 9.45 -1.41 7.11
N LEU A 97 8.98 -0.47 6.26
CA LEU A 97 7.65 0.12 6.39
C LEU A 97 6.53 -0.93 6.21
N LYS A 98 6.70 -1.87 5.28
CA LYS A 98 5.75 -2.97 5.07
C LYS A 98 5.68 -3.87 6.31
N GLU A 99 6.82 -4.21 6.91
CA GLU A 99 6.87 -4.99 8.15
C GLU A 99 6.25 -4.24 9.33
N GLN A 100 6.53 -2.94 9.48
CA GLN A 100 5.93 -2.11 10.51
C GLN A 100 4.39 -2.09 10.40
N ARG A 101 3.85 -1.93 9.18
CA ARG A 101 2.41 -1.99 8.93
C ARG A 101 1.83 -3.37 9.26
N ARG A 102 2.55 -4.45 8.96
CA ARG A 102 2.14 -5.82 9.30
C ARG A 102 2.08 -6.02 10.81
N LEU A 103 3.09 -5.57 11.54
CA LEU A 103 3.14 -5.64 13.01
C LEU A 103 2.02 -4.80 13.66
N ALA A 104 1.81 -3.57 13.19
CA ALA A 104 0.73 -2.72 13.68
C ALA A 104 -0.65 -3.34 13.43
N SER A 105 -0.85 -3.99 12.28
CA SER A 105 -2.10 -4.71 11.97
C SER A 105 -2.32 -5.90 12.92
N LYS A 106 -1.27 -6.70 13.17
CA LYS A 106 -1.31 -7.81 14.13
C LYS A 106 -1.66 -7.32 15.54
N GLN A 107 -1.00 -6.26 16.01
CA GLN A 107 -1.27 -5.66 17.32
C GLN A 107 -2.71 -5.15 17.44
N LYS A 108 -3.26 -4.51 16.40
CA LYS A 108 -4.66 -4.08 16.39
C LYS A 108 -5.65 -5.26 16.47
N VAL A 109 -5.36 -6.35 15.75
CA VAL A 109 -6.18 -7.58 15.80
C VAL A 109 -6.13 -8.19 17.19
N GLU A 110 -4.94 -8.32 17.77
CA GLU A 110 -4.73 -8.89 19.10
C GLU A 110 -5.39 -8.06 20.21
N ALA A 111 -5.23 -6.73 20.16
CA ALA A 111 -5.88 -5.80 21.09
C ALA A 111 -7.41 -5.92 21.04
N GLN A 112 -7.99 -6.00 19.84
CA GLN A 112 -9.43 -6.17 19.69
C GLN A 112 -9.89 -7.54 20.19
N MET A 113 -9.15 -8.63 19.95
CA MET A 113 -9.50 -9.95 20.46
C MET A 113 -9.43 -10.01 21.99
N LYS A 114 -8.46 -9.32 22.61
CA LYS A 114 -8.37 -9.18 24.06
C LYS A 114 -9.55 -8.41 24.63
N GLU A 115 -9.91 -7.27 24.04
CA GLU A 115 -11.09 -6.49 24.43
C GLU A 115 -12.38 -7.32 24.30
N GLN A 116 -12.52 -8.09 23.21
CA GLN A 116 -13.64 -8.99 22.98
C GLN A 116 -13.76 -10.06 24.06
N ALA A 117 -12.64 -10.71 24.40
CA ALA A 117 -12.60 -11.73 25.44
C ALA A 117 -12.96 -11.15 26.82
N GLU A 118 -12.49 -9.95 27.14
CA GLU A 118 -12.81 -9.28 28.41
C GLU A 118 -14.30 -8.92 28.52
N VAL A 119 -14.85 -8.25 27.51
CA VAL A 119 -16.25 -7.79 27.53
C VAL A 119 -17.23 -8.96 27.44
N LEU A 120 -17.03 -9.89 26.51
CA LEU A 120 -17.90 -11.05 26.37
C LEU A 120 -17.67 -12.06 27.50
N GLY A 121 -16.46 -12.18 28.03
CA GLY A 121 -16.19 -12.99 29.22
C GLY A 121 -16.95 -12.48 30.45
N ARG A 122 -16.96 -11.15 30.67
CA ARG A 122 -17.81 -10.52 31.70
C ARG A 122 -19.30 -10.75 31.43
N PHE A 123 -19.74 -10.69 30.17
CA PHE A 123 -21.11 -10.99 29.81
C PHE A 123 -21.50 -12.44 30.15
N VAL A 124 -20.67 -13.42 29.79
CA VAL A 124 -20.91 -14.84 30.11
C VAL A 124 -20.93 -15.08 31.61
N SER A 125 -20.05 -14.41 32.37
CA SER A 125 -20.05 -14.49 33.83
C SER A 125 -21.31 -13.90 34.47
N LYS A 126 -21.83 -12.79 33.91
CA LYS A 126 -23.04 -12.11 34.41
C LYS A 126 -24.33 -12.81 33.98
N TYR A 127 -24.34 -13.40 32.79
CA TYR A 127 -25.49 -14.07 32.17
C TYR A 127 -25.07 -15.49 31.72
N PRO A 128 -24.98 -16.45 32.66
CA PRO A 128 -24.43 -17.79 32.38
C PRO A 128 -25.38 -18.69 31.57
N THR A 129 -26.65 -18.29 31.45
CA THR A 129 -27.71 -19.05 30.79
C THR A 129 -27.49 -19.09 29.27
N LYS A 130 -27.64 -20.29 28.70
CA LYS A 130 -27.50 -20.51 27.24
C LYS A 130 -28.47 -19.63 26.43
N GLU A 131 -29.65 -19.36 26.97
CA GLU A 131 -30.68 -18.52 26.33
C GLU A 131 -30.30 -17.04 26.28
N ASP A 132 -29.68 -16.47 27.32
CA ASP A 132 -29.25 -15.06 27.30
C ASP A 132 -28.18 -14.83 26.22
N PHE A 133 -27.25 -15.79 26.07
CA PHE A 133 -26.21 -15.71 25.05
C PHE A 133 -26.75 -15.92 23.62
N LYS A 134 -27.80 -16.74 23.48
CA LYS A 134 -28.54 -16.90 22.21
C LYS A 134 -29.31 -15.62 21.87
N ARG A 135 -29.94 -14.97 22.84
CA ARG A 135 -30.64 -13.71 22.64
C ARG A 135 -29.69 -12.58 22.24
N LEU A 136 -28.49 -12.53 22.85
CA LEU A 136 -27.44 -11.60 22.42
C LEU A 136 -27.08 -11.85 20.94
N SER A 137 -26.91 -13.12 20.55
CA SER A 137 -26.54 -13.48 19.18
C SER A 137 -27.61 -13.10 18.15
N GLU A 138 -28.88 -13.25 18.50
CA GLU A 138 -30.03 -12.78 17.70
C GLU A 138 -30.05 -11.26 17.56
N ILE A 139 -29.80 -10.50 18.64
CA ILE A 139 -29.76 -9.02 18.61
C ILE A 139 -28.67 -8.51 17.67
N VAL A 140 -27.48 -9.11 17.69
CA VAL A 140 -26.35 -8.65 16.88
C VAL A 140 -26.29 -9.29 15.48
N GLY A 141 -27.18 -10.26 15.21
CA GLY A 141 -27.24 -11.00 13.96
C GLY A 141 -25.98 -11.84 13.71
N TYR A 142 -25.42 -12.47 14.75
CA TYR A 142 -24.21 -13.30 14.66
C TYR A 142 -24.51 -14.73 15.08
N GLN A 143 -23.77 -15.70 14.55
CA GLN A 143 -23.89 -17.07 15.07
C GLN A 143 -23.37 -17.15 16.50
N THR A 144 -24.12 -17.83 17.36
CA THR A 144 -23.79 -18.02 18.78
C THR A 144 -22.39 -18.62 18.98
N ARG A 145 -21.95 -19.51 18.08
CA ARG A 145 -20.61 -20.10 18.11
C ARG A 145 -19.51 -19.04 18.02
N HIS A 146 -19.60 -18.13 17.05
CA HIS A 146 -18.59 -17.08 16.86
C HIS A 146 -18.50 -16.12 18.06
N LEU A 147 -19.63 -15.81 18.70
CA LEU A 147 -19.61 -15.02 19.92
C LEU A 147 -18.94 -15.76 21.09
N ARG A 148 -19.13 -17.09 21.21
CA ARG A 148 -18.42 -17.89 22.22
C ARG A 148 -16.92 -17.96 21.94
N ASP A 149 -16.56 -18.15 20.67
CA ASP A 149 -15.15 -18.21 20.27
C ASP A 149 -14.47 -16.85 20.48
N ALA A 150 -15.17 -15.74 20.22
CA ALA A 150 -14.71 -14.39 20.57
C ALA A 150 -14.60 -14.17 22.09
N ALA A 151 -15.54 -14.68 22.88
CA ALA A 151 -15.48 -14.62 24.35
C ALA A 151 -14.26 -15.36 24.93
N ARG A 152 -13.75 -16.36 24.22
CA ARG A 152 -12.52 -17.10 24.56
C ARG A 152 -11.26 -16.50 23.94
N GLY A 153 -11.38 -15.43 23.15
CA GLY A 153 -10.27 -14.83 22.43
C GLY A 153 -9.71 -15.70 21.29
N HIS A 154 -10.50 -16.62 20.72
CA HIS A 154 -10.08 -17.46 19.59
C HIS A 154 -10.37 -16.82 18.23
N THR A 155 -11.34 -15.91 18.17
CA THR A 155 -11.73 -15.28 16.90
C THR A 155 -11.93 -13.79 17.07
N LYS A 156 -11.57 -13.03 16.04
CA LYS A 156 -11.86 -11.61 15.93
C LYS A 156 -13.21 -11.41 15.25
N LEU A 157 -14.12 -10.68 15.89
CA LEU A 157 -15.33 -10.20 15.23
C LEU A 157 -15.04 -9.02 14.28
N ALA A 158 -15.83 -8.89 13.20
CA ALA A 158 -15.75 -7.72 12.32
C ALA A 158 -15.99 -6.41 13.10
N VAL A 159 -15.38 -5.30 12.68
CA VAL A 159 -15.35 -4.04 13.47
C VAL A 159 -16.75 -3.45 13.65
N ASP A 160 -17.52 -3.37 12.58
CA ASP A 160 -18.92 -2.95 12.56
C ASP A 160 -19.77 -3.77 13.53
N ARG A 161 -19.54 -5.09 13.53
CA ARG A 161 -20.28 -6.04 14.35
C ARG A 161 -19.84 -5.97 15.80
N TRP A 162 -18.56 -5.71 16.05
CA TRP A 162 -18.03 -5.50 17.39
C TRP A 162 -18.66 -4.28 18.06
N GLU A 163 -18.85 -3.19 17.33
CA GLU A 163 -19.57 -2.00 17.83
C GLU A 163 -21.03 -2.31 18.19
N LEU A 164 -21.72 -3.12 17.38
CA LEU A 164 -23.07 -3.58 17.69
C LEU A 164 -23.10 -4.45 18.95
N VAL A 165 -22.14 -5.37 19.11
CA VAL A 165 -22.02 -6.20 20.31
C VAL A 165 -21.80 -5.35 21.55
N LYS A 166 -20.90 -4.35 21.51
CA LYS A 166 -20.68 -3.44 22.65
C LYS A 166 -21.95 -2.70 23.05
N LYS A 167 -22.71 -2.19 22.07
CA LYS A 167 -24.00 -1.53 22.32
C LYS A 167 -25.01 -2.50 22.94
N ALA A 168 -25.17 -3.67 22.34
CA ALA A 168 -26.11 -4.69 22.80
C ALA A 168 -25.80 -5.17 24.22
N VAL A 169 -24.53 -5.45 24.53
CA VAL A 169 -24.07 -5.85 25.87
C VAL A 169 -24.36 -4.76 26.91
N LYS A 170 -24.14 -3.48 26.57
CA LYS A 170 -24.40 -2.35 27.47
C LYS A 170 -25.89 -2.21 27.81
N THR A 171 -26.77 -2.47 26.85
CA THR A 171 -28.23 -2.38 27.03
C THR A 171 -28.88 -3.70 27.42
N PHE A 172 -28.11 -4.77 27.59
CA PHE A 172 -28.65 -6.12 27.79
C PHE A 172 -29.26 -6.28 29.19
N LYS A 173 -30.50 -6.76 29.23
CA LYS A 173 -31.23 -7.14 30.46
C LYS A 173 -31.50 -8.64 30.43
N SER A 174 -31.26 -9.35 31.54
CA SER A 174 -31.55 -10.79 31.66
C SER A 174 -33.04 -11.09 31.53
N VAL A 175 -33.36 -12.31 31.13
CA VAL A 175 -34.75 -12.81 31.01
C VAL A 175 -35.49 -12.90 32.37
N GLY A 176 -34.83 -12.65 33.51
CA GLY A 176 -35.45 -12.63 34.85
C GLY A 176 -35.37 -11.29 35.57
N ALA A 177 -35.12 -10.18 34.87
CA ALA A 177 -35.11 -8.83 35.45
C ALA A 177 -36.49 -8.14 35.33
N VAL A 178 -37.55 -8.87 35.72
CA VAL A 178 -38.83 -8.41 36.27
C VAL A 178 -39.29 -9.50 37.23
#